data_AF-A0A946TFB2-F1
#
_entry.id   AF-A0A946TFB2-F1
#
_cell.length_a   1.000
_cell.length_b   1.000
_cell.length_c   1.000
_cell.angle_alpha   90.00
_cell.angle_beta   90.00
_cell.angle_gamma   90.00
#
_symmetry.space_group_name_H-M   'P 1'
#
loop_
_entity.id
_entity.type
_entity.pdbx_description
1 polymer ?
#
loop_
_entity_poly.entity_id
_entity_poly.type
_entity_poly.pdbx_seq_one_letter_code
_entity_poly.pdbx_strand_id
1 'polypeptide(L)'
;MITLTMILTAAAFFLIGAGIGHLYSRKSGTGNSSTAELEKRLEHSEQQLKRYQQEVTEHFLTVSQLTTNMAQSYRQIHEHLATSAIRLASPEVGRQLLKAGGSDLSLVDEEGNPLISAEDIQPPRDYAPKVPGGILSEDYGLNDSDLSKGQPSAANSVDEDEDDSDPTHNVS
;
A
#
# COMPACT_ATOMS: atom_id res chain seq x y z
N MET A 1 -83.07 -7.35 33.08
CA MET A 1 -82.05 -8.23 33.70
C MET A 1 -80.83 -8.41 32.80
N ILE A 2 -81.00 -8.84 31.54
CA ILE A 2 -79.89 -9.09 30.59
C ILE A 2 -79.09 -7.81 30.25
N THR A 3 -79.75 -6.66 30.10
CA THR A 3 -79.09 -5.38 29.81
C THR A 3 -78.18 -4.91 30.96
N LEU A 4 -78.61 -5.12 32.21
CA LEU A 4 -77.83 -4.79 33.41
C LEU A 4 -76.55 -5.63 33.51
N THR A 5 -76.63 -6.93 33.22
CA THR A 5 -75.47 -7.83 33.25
C THR A 5 -74.46 -7.53 32.14
N MET A 6 -74.93 -7.09 30.96
CA MET A 6 -74.06 -6.65 29.87
C MET A 6 -73.29 -5.38 30.23
N ILE A 7 -73.95 -4.41 30.86
CA ILE A 7 -73.30 -3.18 31.34
C ILE A 7 -72.26 -3.46 32.43
N LEU A 8 -72.56 -4.37 33.36
CA LEU A 8 -71.65 -4.69 34.47
C LEU A 8 -70.41 -5.45 34.00
N THR A 9 -70.56 -6.37 33.05
CA THR A 9 -69.42 -7.08 32.45
C THR A 9 -68.54 -6.16 31.59
N ALA A 10 -69.14 -5.28 30.78
CA ALA A 10 -68.40 -4.27 30.03
C ALA A 10 -67.61 -3.31 30.94
N ALA A 11 -68.22 -2.85 32.04
CA ALA A 11 -67.55 -2.01 33.01
C ALA A 11 -66.38 -2.73 33.70
N ALA A 12 -66.53 -4.01 34.02
CA ALA A 12 -65.46 -4.81 34.62
C ALA A 12 -64.25 -4.95 33.68
N PHE A 13 -64.48 -5.30 32.40
CA PHE A 13 -63.40 -5.38 31.41
C PHE A 13 -62.74 -4.03 31.14
N PHE A 14 -63.51 -2.94 31.13
CA PHE A 14 -62.95 -1.59 30.96
C PHE A 14 -62.02 -1.21 32.12
N LEU A 15 -62.40 -1.51 33.36
CA LEU A 15 -61.56 -1.24 34.52
C LEU A 15 -60.28 -2.07 34.52
N ILE A 16 -60.36 -3.33 34.12
CA ILE A 16 -59.20 -4.22 33.97
C ILE A 16 -58.28 -3.69 32.86
N GLY A 17 -58.83 -3.36 31.69
CA GLY A 17 -58.08 -2.79 30.57
C GLY A 17 -57.44 -1.44 30.91
N ALA A 18 -58.15 -0.56 31.61
CA ALA A 18 -57.63 0.71 32.09
C ALA A 18 -56.51 0.52 33.13
N GLY A 19 -56.65 -0.44 34.03
CA GLY A 19 -55.61 -0.79 35.00
C GLY A 19 -54.33 -1.28 34.33
N ILE A 20 -54.45 -2.22 33.38
CA ILE A 20 -53.31 -2.75 32.62
C ILE A 20 -52.70 -1.65 31.74
N GLY A 21 -53.52 -0.86 31.06
CA GLY A 21 -53.08 0.25 30.21
C GLY A 21 -52.35 1.33 31.00
N HIS A 22 -52.82 1.67 32.21
CA HIS A 22 -52.14 2.61 33.09
C HIS A 22 -50.77 2.08 33.55
N LEU A 23 -50.69 0.79 33.88
CA LEU A 23 -49.45 0.15 34.31
C LEU A 23 -48.41 0.07 33.17
N TYR A 24 -48.86 -0.18 31.94
CA TYR A 24 -48.03 -0.13 30.74
C TYR A 24 -47.56 1.29 30.40
N SER A 25 -48.45 2.28 30.50
CA SER A 25 -48.12 3.69 30.26
C SER A 25 -47.06 4.20 31.23
N ARG A 26 -47.16 3.83 32.51
CA ARG A 26 -46.15 4.17 33.53
C ARG A 26 -44.77 3.57 33.20
N LYS A 27 -44.73 2.39 32.59
CA LYS A 27 -43.48 1.73 32.18
C LYS A 27 -42.90 2.30 30.88
N SER A 28 -43.73 2.88 30.01
CA SER A 28 -43.32 3.47 28.72
C SER A 28 -42.78 4.90 28.83
N GLY A 29 -43.02 5.61 29.94
CA GLY A 29 -42.57 6.99 30.16
C GLY A 29 -41.06 7.19 30.27
N THR A 30 -40.24 6.14 30.14
CA THR A 30 -38.77 6.21 30.19
C THR A 30 -38.10 6.26 28.80
N GLY A 31 -38.86 6.25 27.70
CA GLY A 31 -38.30 6.24 26.33
C GLY A 31 -37.41 7.44 25.99
N ASN A 32 -37.68 8.62 26.57
CA ASN A 32 -36.92 9.85 26.28
C ASN A 32 -35.48 9.84 26.82
N SER A 33 -35.18 9.06 27.87
CA SER A 33 -33.82 8.99 28.39
C SER A 33 -32.92 8.12 27.52
N SER A 34 -33.47 7.09 26.88
CA SER A 34 -32.72 6.19 26.01
C SER A 34 -32.29 6.89 24.71
N THR A 35 -33.15 7.73 24.13
CA THR A 35 -32.80 8.52 22.94
C THR A 35 -31.72 9.55 23.24
N ALA A 36 -31.81 10.25 24.37
CA ALA A 36 -30.78 11.20 24.81
C ALA A 36 -29.44 10.52 25.12
N GLU A 37 -29.46 9.30 25.67
CA GLU A 37 -28.24 8.52 25.89
C GLU A 37 -27.61 8.07 24.56
N LEU A 38 -28.42 7.63 23.59
CA LEU A 38 -27.94 7.27 22.25
C LEU A 38 -27.30 8.47 21.55
N GLU A 39 -27.95 9.64 21.60
CA GLU A 39 -27.43 10.89 21.02
C GLU A 39 -26.07 11.25 21.64
N LYS A 40 -25.97 11.17 22.97
CA LYS A 40 -24.71 11.41 23.68
C LYS A 40 -23.60 10.42 23.29
N ARG A 41 -23.95 9.14 23.10
CA ARG A 41 -22.99 8.12 22.66
C ARG A 41 -22.50 8.38 21.23
N LEU A 42 -23.41 8.81 20.35
CA LEU A 42 -23.08 9.20 18.98
C LEU A 42 -22.15 10.40 18.96
N GLU A 43 -22.50 11.48 19.67
CA GLU A 43 -21.66 12.69 19.76
C GLU A 43 -20.27 12.36 20.32
N HIS A 44 -20.20 11.53 21.35
CA HIS A 44 -18.94 11.09 21.93
C HIS A 44 -18.09 10.28 20.92
N SER A 45 -18.70 9.36 20.18
CA SER A 45 -18.01 8.57 19.15
C SER A 45 -17.49 9.46 18.01
N GLU A 46 -18.29 10.41 17.54
CA GLU A 46 -17.87 11.37 16.52
C GLU A 46 -16.71 12.24 17.00
N GLN A 47 -16.74 12.66 18.28
CA GLN A 47 -15.66 13.43 18.87
C GLN A 47 -14.37 12.60 18.98
N GLN A 48 -14.47 11.32 19.33
CA GLN A 48 -13.33 10.40 19.34
C GLN A 48 -12.74 10.22 17.94
N LEU A 49 -13.59 10.02 16.92
CA LEU A 49 -13.15 9.90 15.54
C LEU A 49 -12.40 11.16 15.08
N LYS A 50 -12.95 12.35 15.37
CA LYS A 50 -12.28 13.62 15.04
C LYS A 50 -10.93 13.77 15.73
N ARG A 51 -10.83 13.40 17.01
CA ARG A 51 -9.56 13.42 17.75
C ARG A 51 -8.53 12.47 17.15
N TYR A 52 -8.95 11.25 16.83
CA TYR A 52 -8.10 10.26 16.19
C TYR A 52 -7.59 10.75 14.83
N GLN A 53 -8.48 11.30 13.99
CA GLN A 53 -8.10 11.88 12.70
C GLN A 53 -7.07 13.02 12.85
N GLN A 54 -7.24 13.86 13.87
CA GLN A 54 -6.30 14.94 14.18
C GLN A 54 -4.94 14.39 14.63
N GLU A 55 -4.92 13.41 15.55
CA GLU A 55 -3.70 12.80 16.06
C GLU A 55 -2.90 12.09 14.95
N VAL A 56 -3.59 11.36 14.07
CA VAL A 56 -2.96 10.73 12.91
C VAL A 56 -2.34 11.77 11.98
N THR A 57 -3.06 12.87 11.72
CA THR A 57 -2.55 13.96 10.87
C THR A 57 -1.30 14.60 11.47
N GLU A 58 -1.31 14.86 12.79
CA GLU A 58 -0.17 15.42 13.51
C GLU A 58 1.03 14.45 13.51
N HIS A 59 0.79 13.16 13.66
CA HIS A 59 1.83 12.14 13.60
C HIS A 59 2.48 12.09 12.22
N PHE A 60 1.69 12.12 11.13
CA PHE A 60 2.24 12.13 9.77
C PHE A 60 2.98 13.43 9.45
N LEU A 61 2.53 14.58 9.95
CA LEU A 61 3.27 15.83 9.86
C LEU A 61 4.63 15.72 10.54
N THR A 62 4.67 15.20 11.77
CA THR A 62 5.90 15.02 12.54
C THR A 62 6.86 14.06 11.83
N VAL A 63 6.35 12.94 11.32
CA VAL A 63 7.15 11.97 10.57
C VAL A 63 7.71 12.61 9.30
N SER A 64 6.90 13.36 8.55
CA SER A 64 7.38 14.02 7.32
C SER A 64 8.54 14.98 7.58
N GLN A 65 8.49 15.72 8.70
CA GLN A 65 9.59 16.60 9.13
C GLN A 65 10.83 15.80 9.49
N LEU A 66 10.67 14.71 10.26
CA LEU A 66 11.78 13.86 10.68
C LEU A 66 12.43 13.14 9.48
N THR A 67 11.64 12.63 8.54
CA THR A 67 12.10 12.03 7.28
C THR A 67 12.85 13.05 6.42
N THR A 68 12.39 14.30 6.38
CA THR A 68 13.11 15.37 5.66
C THR A 68 14.48 15.63 6.26
N ASN A 69 14.57 15.73 7.60
CA ASN A 69 15.85 15.87 8.30
C ASN A 69 16.79 14.68 8.01
N MET A 70 16.27 13.45 8.05
CA MET A 70 17.04 12.25 7.72
C MET A 70 17.56 12.29 6.28
N ALA A 71 16.72 12.67 5.30
CA ALA A 71 17.13 12.77 3.91
C ALA A 71 18.23 13.83 3.72
N GLN A 72 18.16 14.95 4.46
CA GLN A 72 19.21 15.96 4.46
C GLN A 72 20.51 15.41 5.06
N SER A 73 20.48 14.74 6.21
CA SER A 73 21.66 14.10 6.80
C SER A 73 22.27 13.05 5.87
N TYR A 74 21.44 12.26 5.18
CA TYR A 74 21.91 11.29 4.18
C TYR A 74 22.66 11.97 3.02
N ARG A 75 22.12 13.07 2.48
CA ARG A 75 22.81 13.87 1.45
C ARG A 75 24.15 14.41 1.95
N GLN A 76 24.19 14.97 3.17
CA GLN A 76 25.41 15.49 3.77
C GLN A 76 26.48 14.41 3.95
N ILE A 77 26.09 13.21 4.38
CA ILE A 77 27.01 12.07 4.50
C ILE A 77 27.60 11.71 3.13
N HIS A 78 26.75 11.64 2.10
CA HIS A 78 27.20 11.34 0.73
C HIS A 78 28.14 12.42 0.17
N GLU A 79 27.83 13.69 0.38
CA GLU A 79 28.70 14.81 -0.03
C GLU A 79 30.03 14.78 0.71
N HIS A 80 30.01 14.52 2.02
CA HIS A 80 31.23 14.38 2.82
C HIS A 80 32.07 13.18 2.36
N LEU A 81 31.43 12.07 1.99
CA LEU A 81 32.11 10.89 1.45
C LEU A 81 32.73 11.18 0.08
N ALA A 82 32.02 11.87 -0.82
CA ALA A 82 32.56 12.29 -2.11
C ALA A 82 33.74 13.26 -1.94
N THR A 83 33.60 14.25 -1.05
CA THR A 83 34.67 15.21 -0.72
C THR A 83 35.87 14.50 -0.10
N SER A 84 35.64 13.56 0.81
CA SER A 84 36.69 12.74 1.43
C SER A 84 37.36 11.83 0.42
N ALA A 85 36.61 11.24 -0.51
CA ALA A 85 37.16 10.45 -1.60
C ALA A 85 38.09 11.30 -2.45
N ILE A 86 37.73 12.54 -2.82
CA ILE A 86 38.61 13.45 -3.57
C ILE A 86 39.83 13.88 -2.74
N ARG A 87 39.65 14.20 -1.46
CA ARG A 87 40.75 14.68 -0.61
C ARG A 87 41.74 13.58 -0.25
N LEU A 88 41.24 12.36 -0.05
CA LEU A 88 42.03 11.19 0.33
C LEU A 88 42.56 10.44 -0.90
N ALA A 89 41.86 10.52 -2.03
CA ALA A 89 42.46 10.31 -3.35
C ALA A 89 43.33 11.53 -3.68
N SER A 90 44.41 11.69 -2.94
CA SER A 90 45.51 12.52 -3.41
C SER A 90 45.86 12.10 -4.85
N PRO A 91 46.37 12.99 -5.71
CA PRO A 91 46.78 12.63 -7.06
C PRO A 91 47.69 11.39 -7.10
N GLU A 92 48.44 11.17 -6.02
CA GLU A 92 49.27 9.99 -5.78
C GLU A 92 48.46 8.72 -5.50
N VAL A 93 47.45 8.78 -4.63
CA VAL A 93 46.55 7.65 -4.35
C VAL A 93 45.65 7.33 -5.54
N GLY A 94 45.18 8.35 -6.27
CA GLY A 94 44.46 8.17 -7.54
C GLY A 94 45.33 7.49 -8.60
N ARG A 95 46.61 7.88 -8.72
CA ARG A 95 47.60 7.19 -9.57
C ARG A 95 47.88 5.77 -9.10
N GLN A 96 48.00 5.53 -7.80
CA GLN A 96 48.21 4.19 -7.25
C GLN A 96 46.99 3.29 -7.42
N LEU A 97 45.75 3.82 -7.31
CA LEU A 97 44.54 3.05 -7.57
C LEU A 97 44.38 2.74 -9.06
N LEU A 98 44.71 3.68 -9.96
CA LEU A 98 44.78 3.40 -11.40
C LEU A 98 45.80 2.30 -11.71
N LYS A 99 46.98 2.39 -11.08
CA LYS A 99 48.07 1.41 -11.23
C LYS A 99 47.71 0.04 -10.64
N ALA A 100 47.00 0.00 -9.51
CA ALA A 100 46.54 -1.22 -8.85
C ALA A 100 45.29 -1.84 -9.50
N GLY A 101 44.44 -1.01 -10.13
CA GLY A 101 43.26 -1.41 -10.89
C GLY A 101 43.56 -1.89 -12.31
N GLY A 102 44.83 -2.12 -12.65
CA GLY A 102 45.25 -2.65 -13.94
C GLY A 102 45.23 -1.63 -15.09
N SER A 103 45.19 -0.32 -14.81
CA SER A 103 45.40 0.71 -15.83
C SER A 103 46.87 0.95 -16.18
N ASP A 104 47.76 0.02 -15.81
CA ASP A 104 48.93 -0.28 -16.64
C ASP A 104 48.53 -1.25 -17.77
N LEU A 105 47.39 -0.95 -18.42
CA LEU A 105 47.26 -1.26 -19.82
C LEU A 105 48.05 -0.13 -20.51
N SER A 106 49.37 -0.25 -20.43
CA SER A 106 50.27 0.41 -21.38
C SER A 106 49.75 -0.01 -22.75
N LEU A 107 48.86 0.81 -23.33
CA LEU A 107 48.34 0.65 -24.68
C LEU A 107 49.43 0.97 -25.71
N VAL A 108 50.68 0.77 -25.33
CA VAL A 108 51.89 1.01 -26.10
C VAL A 108 52.77 -0.23 -25.89
N ASP A 109 53.29 -0.78 -26.97
CA ASP A 109 54.27 -1.87 -26.93
C ASP A 109 55.58 -1.44 -26.24
N GLU A 110 56.53 -2.36 -26.05
CA GLU A 110 57.86 -2.07 -25.47
C GLU A 110 58.64 -1.01 -26.28
N GLU A 111 58.25 -0.77 -27.53
CA GLU A 111 58.81 0.22 -28.45
C GLU A 111 58.04 1.56 -28.46
N GLY A 112 56.96 1.69 -27.68
CA GLY A 112 56.17 2.91 -27.54
C GLY A 112 55.09 3.12 -28.61
N ASN A 113 54.74 2.11 -29.41
CA ASN A 113 53.71 2.21 -30.45
C ASN A 113 52.33 1.82 -29.91
N PRO A 114 51.26 2.56 -30.25
CA PRO A 114 49.94 2.30 -29.69
C PRO A 114 49.39 0.93 -30.13
N LEU A 115 49.06 0.08 -29.16
CA LEU A 115 48.46 -1.26 -29.34
C LEU A 115 47.02 -1.22 -29.87
N ILE A 116 46.37 -0.05 -29.83
CA ILE A 116 45.03 0.18 -30.36
C ILE A 116 45.11 1.38 -31.30
N SER A 117 44.71 1.21 -32.56
CA SER A 117 44.66 2.31 -33.52
C SER A 117 43.50 3.24 -33.17
N ALA A 118 43.69 4.56 -33.31
CA ALA A 118 42.65 5.54 -32.99
C ALA A 118 41.38 5.35 -33.85
N GLU A 119 41.53 4.71 -35.01
CA GLU A 119 40.44 4.30 -35.91
C GLU A 119 39.54 3.20 -35.35
N ASP A 120 40.02 2.40 -34.40
CA ASP A 120 39.27 1.28 -33.80
C ASP A 120 38.45 1.72 -32.58
N ILE A 121 38.67 2.94 -32.08
CA ILE A 121 37.93 3.51 -30.96
C ILE A 121 36.58 4.05 -31.48
N GLN A 122 35.58 3.17 -31.52
CA GLN A 122 34.21 3.59 -31.85
C GLN A 122 33.46 4.03 -30.58
N PRO A 123 32.65 5.12 -30.65
CA PRO A 123 31.82 5.52 -29.54
C PRO A 123 30.83 4.40 -29.16
N PRO A 124 30.37 4.35 -27.90
CA PRO A 124 29.37 3.38 -27.47
C PRO A 124 28.17 3.43 -28.41
N ARG A 125 27.81 2.29 -29.01
CA ARG A 125 26.64 2.21 -29.88
C ARG A 125 25.39 2.16 -29.02
N ASP A 126 24.65 3.27 -28.96
CA ASP A 126 23.39 3.41 -28.21
C ASP A 126 22.18 2.68 -28.86
N TYR A 127 22.41 1.64 -29.66
CA TYR A 127 21.34 1.05 -30.46
C TYR A 127 21.28 -0.47 -30.33
N ALA A 128 20.14 -0.96 -29.85
CA ALA A 128 19.63 -2.26 -30.28
C ALA A 128 19.48 -2.23 -31.82
N PRO A 129 19.93 -3.28 -32.54
CA PRO A 129 19.82 -3.31 -33.99
C PRO A 129 18.36 -3.12 -34.41
N LYS A 130 18.11 -2.13 -35.28
CA LYS A 130 16.80 -1.92 -35.94
C LYS A 130 16.62 -2.97 -37.03
N VAL A 131 16.58 -4.24 -36.65
CA VAL A 131 16.02 -5.29 -37.49
C VAL A 131 14.50 -5.22 -37.37
N PRO A 132 13.72 -5.58 -38.41
CA PRO A 132 12.29 -5.77 -38.25
C PRO A 132 12.08 -6.80 -37.13
N GLY A 133 11.38 -6.41 -36.07
CA GLY A 133 11.30 -7.21 -34.84
C GLY A 133 12.46 -6.97 -33.85
N GLY A 134 12.70 -5.70 -33.46
CA GLY A 134 13.76 -5.35 -32.50
C GLY A 134 13.64 -6.07 -31.14
N ILE A 135 14.52 -5.78 -30.18
CA ILE A 135 14.59 -6.49 -28.88
C ILE A 135 13.30 -6.50 -28.03
N LEU A 136 12.29 -5.71 -28.40
CA LEU A 136 10.97 -5.65 -27.76
C LEU A 136 9.85 -6.30 -28.60
N SER A 137 10.16 -6.92 -29.75
CA SER A 137 9.16 -7.67 -30.46
C SER A 137 8.85 -8.96 -29.72
N GLU A 138 7.57 -9.34 -29.72
CA GLU A 138 7.08 -10.59 -29.14
C GLU A 138 7.78 -11.83 -29.73
N ASP A 139 8.24 -11.75 -30.97
CA ASP A 139 8.95 -12.82 -31.68
C ASP A 139 10.47 -12.84 -31.40
N TYR A 140 11.00 -11.92 -30.58
CA TYR A 140 12.44 -11.83 -30.35
C TYR A 140 12.95 -13.07 -29.61
N GLY A 141 13.71 -13.91 -30.32
CA GLY A 141 14.24 -15.16 -29.78
C GLY A 141 13.25 -16.33 -29.82
N LEU A 142 12.10 -16.20 -30.47
CA LEU A 142 11.16 -17.29 -30.73
C LEU A 142 11.33 -17.80 -32.15
N ASN A 143 11.70 -19.08 -32.29
CA ASN A 143 11.65 -19.77 -33.58
C ASN A 143 10.34 -20.56 -33.65
N ASP A 144 9.65 -20.54 -34.79
CA ASP A 144 8.38 -21.27 -34.99
C ASP A 144 8.48 -22.78 -34.71
N SER A 145 9.70 -23.34 -34.74
CA SER A 145 9.98 -24.72 -34.37
C SER A 145 9.78 -25.03 -32.87
N ASP A 146 9.89 -24.03 -32.00
CA ASP A 146 9.79 -24.19 -30.54
C ASP A 146 8.33 -24.13 -30.05
N LEU A 147 7.45 -23.43 -30.77
CA LEU A 147 6.01 -23.37 -30.49
C LEU A 147 5.30 -24.72 -30.75
N SER A 148 5.86 -25.56 -31.62
CA SER A 148 5.26 -26.86 -31.98
C SER A 148 5.46 -27.95 -30.92
N LYS A 149 6.26 -27.75 -29.87
CA LYS A 149 6.68 -28.83 -28.95
C LYS A 149 6.06 -28.78 -27.54
N GLY A 150 5.17 -27.83 -27.27
CA GLY A 150 4.60 -27.59 -25.94
C GLY A 150 3.08 -27.66 -25.89
N GLN A 151 2.48 -28.83 -26.15
CA GLN A 151 1.07 -29.04 -25.83
C GLN A 151 0.86 -30.34 -25.04
N PRO A 152 0.79 -30.27 -23.69
CA PRO A 152 0.04 -31.22 -22.92
C PRO A 152 -1.42 -30.75 -22.85
N SER A 153 -2.31 -31.63 -23.31
CA SER A 153 -3.75 -31.53 -23.12
C SER A 153 -4.11 -31.54 -21.63
N ALA A 154 -5.02 -30.66 -21.21
CA ALA A 154 -5.96 -30.93 -20.12
C ALA A 154 -7.12 -29.94 -20.22
N ALA A 155 -8.15 -30.33 -20.95
CA ALA A 155 -9.46 -29.73 -20.84
C ALA A 155 -10.21 -30.31 -19.63
N ASN A 156 -10.92 -29.42 -18.93
CA ASN A 156 -12.17 -29.64 -18.19
C ASN A 156 -12.13 -30.24 -16.77
N SER A 157 -12.31 -29.37 -15.77
CA SER A 157 -13.40 -29.47 -14.78
C SER A 157 -13.61 -28.11 -14.10
N VAL A 158 -14.82 -27.59 -14.26
CA VAL A 158 -15.40 -26.53 -13.41
C VAL A 158 -15.50 -27.09 -11.99
N ASP A 159 -15.02 -26.34 -11.00
CA ASP A 159 -15.63 -26.26 -9.66
C ASP A 159 -15.32 -24.87 -9.12
N GLU A 160 -16.39 -24.08 -9.00
CA GLU A 160 -16.44 -22.81 -8.28
C GLU A 160 -16.40 -23.14 -6.79
N ASP A 161 -15.32 -22.78 -6.10
CA ASP A 161 -15.32 -22.65 -4.65
C ASP A 161 -14.82 -21.25 -4.30
N GLU A 162 -15.80 -20.35 -4.13
CA GLU A 162 -15.65 -19.04 -3.51
C GLU A 162 -15.18 -19.22 -2.06
N ASP A 163 -14.00 -18.72 -1.73
CA ASP A 163 -13.64 -18.42 -0.34
C ASP A 163 -13.22 -16.94 -0.25
N ASP A 164 -14.21 -16.07 -0.49
CA ASP A 164 -14.12 -14.64 -0.20
C ASP A 164 -14.51 -14.44 1.28
N SER A 165 -13.58 -14.77 2.16
CA SER A 165 -13.72 -14.50 3.59
C SER A 165 -13.42 -13.02 3.88
N ASP A 166 -14.43 -12.17 3.64
CA ASP A 166 -14.46 -10.77 4.10
C ASP A 166 -14.37 -10.71 5.64
N PRO A 167 -13.36 -10.03 6.21
CA PRO A 167 -13.15 -9.94 7.65
C PRO A 167 -14.22 -9.14 8.42
N THR A 168 -15.24 -8.57 7.77
CA THR A 168 -16.31 -7.81 8.42
C THR A 168 -17.43 -8.64 9.05
N HIS A 169 -17.49 -9.96 8.79
CA HIS A 169 -18.62 -10.79 9.23
C HIS A 169 -18.46 -11.43 10.63
N ASN A 170 -17.34 -11.23 11.33
CA ASN A 170 -17.05 -11.94 12.60
C ASN A 170 -17.07 -11.06 13.86
N VAL A 171 -18.05 -10.17 13.97
CA VAL A 171 -18.38 -9.50 15.25
C VAL A 171 -19.85 -9.65 15.59
N SER A 172 -20.18 -10.75 16.27
CA SER A 172 -21.35 -10.88 17.14
C SER A 172 -20.97 -11.70 18.36
#